data_AF-A0A3N5KXF1-F1
#
_entry.id   AF-A0A3N5KXF1-F1
#
_cell.length_a   1.000
_cell.length_b   1.000
_cell.length_c   1.000
_cell.angle_alpha   90.00
_cell.angle_beta   90.00
_cell.angle_gamma   90.00
#
_symmetry.space_group_name_H-M   'P 1'
#
loop_
_entity.id
_entity.type
_entity.pdbx_description
1 polymer ?
#
loop_
_entity_poly.entity_id
_entity_poly.type
_entity_poly.pdbx_seq_one_letter_code
_entity_poly.pdbx_strand_id
1 'polypeptide(L)'
;MKTKILAAVLFVLIAALISNSAFSGPRRVLLEYSTGTWCGYCPCGDSIIEKLILPVHPQTIVLAYHGNSTDPFQYFNGNTIINQLGINAYPLALFDRAMGPPMDYDYNWPDTISARYTRVPNSVINLVLTDKNYNAATRVLTATVEATALQNLTGQYKINFVITEDNIVYQQNFYSSCGSPGYHPNFVHYWVVRNMINGSLGENVNSGAWNQNQTITKTITTTDSAGWVAANCNLNIFIYKDAAPLNTASIEQATKQSVTSPLGVSNTNEVPADYTLSQNYPNPFNPVTNIKFTIPENGKVSLKIYNISGKEVMTMVDGFLNAGSYNAEVDASNLSSGVYFYTLLTDKFSQTKKMVLIK
;
A
#
# COMPACT_ATOMS: atom_id res chain seq x y z
N MET A 1 -14.96 -49.50 -60.47
CA MET A 1 -15.07 -49.44 -59.00
C MET A 1 -13.79 -48.81 -58.44
N LYS A 2 -13.92 -47.87 -57.50
CA LYS A 2 -12.88 -47.02 -56.86
C LYS A 2 -12.73 -45.60 -57.44
N THR A 3 -13.75 -44.80 -57.15
CA THR A 3 -13.75 -43.34 -57.08
C THR A 3 -12.76 -42.88 -56.00
N LYS A 4 -11.81 -42.00 -56.33
CA LYS A 4 -10.95 -41.34 -55.35
C LYS A 4 -11.72 -40.15 -54.76
N ILE A 5 -12.04 -40.22 -53.47
CA ILE A 5 -12.65 -39.13 -52.72
C ILE A 5 -11.55 -38.11 -52.41
N LEU A 6 -11.68 -36.90 -52.95
CA LEU A 6 -10.87 -35.74 -52.60
C LEU A 6 -11.42 -35.19 -51.27
N ALA A 7 -10.68 -35.35 -50.18
CA ALA A 7 -11.00 -34.69 -48.91
C ALA A 7 -10.49 -33.24 -48.97
N ALA A 8 -11.41 -32.29 -49.11
CA ALA A 8 -11.11 -30.87 -48.96
C ALA A 8 -10.84 -30.58 -47.47
N VAL A 9 -9.60 -30.21 -47.15
CA VAL A 9 -9.23 -29.72 -45.82
C VAL A 9 -9.75 -28.28 -45.71
N LEU A 10 -10.92 -28.15 -45.07
CA LEU A 10 -11.51 -26.86 -44.72
C LEU A 10 -10.67 -26.26 -43.57
N PHE A 11 -9.77 -25.34 -43.90
CA PHE A 11 -9.14 -24.49 -42.89
C PHE A 11 -10.21 -23.53 -42.33
N VAL A 12 -10.82 -23.92 -41.22
CA VAL A 12 -11.60 -22.99 -40.40
C VAL A 12 -10.60 -22.04 -39.76
N LEU A 13 -10.42 -20.86 -40.36
CA LEU A 13 -9.88 -19.72 -39.63
C LEU A 13 -10.87 -19.41 -38.50
N ILE A 14 -10.56 -19.91 -37.31
CA ILE A 14 -11.14 -19.38 -36.08
C ILE A 14 -10.53 -17.99 -35.94
N ALA A 15 -11.19 -16.99 -36.51
CA ALA A 15 -11.06 -15.63 -36.03
C ALA A 15 -11.51 -15.68 -34.57
N ALA A 16 -10.54 -15.76 -33.66
CA ALA A 16 -10.79 -15.46 -32.26
C ALA A 16 -11.35 -14.04 -32.26
N LEU A 17 -12.68 -13.93 -32.11
CA LEU A 17 -13.30 -12.75 -31.57
C LEU A 17 -12.59 -12.52 -30.23
N ILE A 18 -11.57 -11.67 -30.26
CA ILE A 18 -11.07 -11.01 -29.06
C ILE A 18 -12.26 -10.17 -28.63
N SER A 19 -13.12 -10.76 -27.81
CA SER A 19 -13.98 -9.97 -26.96
C SER A 19 -13.02 -9.03 -26.23
N ASN A 20 -13.18 -7.74 -26.46
CA ASN A 20 -12.64 -6.71 -25.59
C ASN A 20 -13.13 -7.06 -24.19
N SER A 21 -12.33 -7.83 -23.46
CA SER A 21 -12.49 -7.98 -22.02
C SER A 21 -12.03 -6.66 -21.44
N ALA A 22 -12.97 -5.71 -21.44
CA ALA A 22 -12.93 -4.59 -20.53
C ALA A 22 -12.56 -5.16 -19.15
N PHE A 23 -11.49 -4.63 -18.59
CA PHE A 23 -10.96 -4.91 -17.26
C PHE A 23 -12.05 -5.44 -16.31
N SER A 24 -12.03 -6.76 -16.02
CA SER A 24 -12.99 -7.40 -15.09
C SER A 24 -12.37 -7.68 -13.71
N GLY A 25 -11.25 -7.03 -13.39
CA GLY A 25 -10.67 -7.08 -12.05
C GLY A 25 -11.43 -6.15 -11.10
N PRO A 26 -11.63 -6.52 -9.82
CA PRO A 26 -12.21 -5.63 -8.83
C PRO A 26 -11.42 -4.32 -8.78
N ARG A 27 -12.13 -3.20 -8.92
CA ARG A 27 -11.57 -1.85 -8.81
C ARG A 27 -10.95 -1.68 -7.42
N ARG A 28 -9.73 -1.14 -7.33
CA ARG A 28 -9.21 -0.66 -6.04
C ARG A 28 -9.75 0.74 -5.79
N VAL A 29 -10.70 0.86 -4.88
CA VAL A 29 -11.23 2.18 -4.50
C VAL A 29 -10.17 2.90 -3.66
N LEU A 30 -9.95 4.18 -3.96
CA LEU A 30 -9.14 5.05 -3.11
C LEU A 30 -10.05 5.80 -2.14
N LEU A 31 -9.85 5.60 -0.85
CA LEU A 31 -10.49 6.33 0.25
C LEU A 31 -9.50 7.36 0.78
N GLU A 32 -9.85 8.63 0.66
CA GLU A 32 -9.11 9.77 1.18
C GLU A 32 -9.92 10.41 2.29
N TYR A 33 -9.40 10.54 3.51
CA TYR A 33 -10.15 11.17 4.60
C TYR A 33 -9.30 12.04 5.51
N SER A 34 -9.94 13.00 6.17
CA SER A 34 -9.31 13.82 7.20
C SER A 34 -9.40 13.16 8.57
N THR A 35 -8.33 13.26 9.35
CA THR A 35 -8.30 12.80 10.74
C THR A 35 -7.36 13.67 11.58
N GLY A 36 -7.28 13.40 12.88
CA GLY A 36 -6.32 14.03 13.76
C GLY A 36 -6.34 13.49 15.18
N THR A 37 -5.19 13.52 15.85
CA THR A 37 -5.00 12.98 17.21
C THR A 37 -5.85 13.71 18.26
N TRP A 38 -6.22 14.96 17.97
CA TRP A 38 -7.06 15.82 18.81
C TRP A 38 -8.56 15.62 18.57
N CYS A 39 -8.95 15.04 17.43
CA CYS A 39 -10.33 14.95 16.97
C CYS A 39 -11.06 13.79 17.66
N GLY A 40 -12.00 14.11 18.55
CA GLY A 40 -12.75 13.12 19.31
C GLY A 40 -13.74 12.27 18.48
N TYR A 41 -14.13 12.75 17.30
CA TYR A 41 -15.01 12.03 16.36
C TYR A 41 -14.25 11.11 15.39
N CYS A 42 -12.97 11.38 15.15
CA CYS A 42 -12.17 10.68 14.16
C CYS A 42 -12.05 9.16 14.40
N PRO A 43 -12.00 8.66 15.65
CA PRO A 43 -12.05 7.22 15.91
C PRO A 43 -13.31 6.52 15.40
N CYS A 44 -14.44 7.22 15.25
CA CYS A 44 -15.63 6.63 14.59
C CYS A 44 -15.34 6.33 13.11
N GLY A 45 -14.72 7.27 12.39
CA GLY A 45 -14.32 7.10 10.99
C GLY A 45 -13.32 5.96 10.83
N ASP A 46 -12.29 5.93 11.68
CA ASP A 46 -11.29 4.85 11.70
C ASP A 46 -11.97 3.48 11.93
N SER A 47 -12.88 3.40 12.92
CA SER A 47 -13.60 2.17 13.22
C SER A 47 -14.53 1.72 12.07
N ILE A 48 -15.13 2.64 11.32
CA ILE A 48 -15.94 2.30 10.14
C ILE A 48 -15.04 1.70 9.06
N ILE A 49 -13.89 2.32 8.80
CA ILE A 49 -12.95 1.82 7.80
C ILE A 49 -12.45 0.42 8.18
N GLU A 50 -11.98 0.24 9.42
CA GLU A 50 -11.39 -1.00 9.90
C GLU A 50 -12.40 -2.14 10.03
N LYS A 51 -13.63 -1.88 10.52
CA LYS A 51 -14.57 -2.94 10.87
C LYS A 51 -15.67 -3.18 9.84
N LEU A 52 -15.96 -2.21 8.98
CA LEU A 52 -17.08 -2.30 8.04
C LEU A 52 -16.62 -2.25 6.58
N ILE A 53 -15.57 -1.48 6.26
CA ILE A 53 -15.09 -1.32 4.88
C ILE A 53 -14.06 -2.39 4.54
N LEU A 54 -12.92 -2.43 5.22
CA LEU A 54 -11.81 -3.31 4.87
C LEU A 54 -12.11 -4.82 4.98
N PRO A 55 -12.98 -5.30 5.90
CA PRO A 55 -13.36 -6.71 5.94
C PRO A 55 -14.19 -7.14 4.73
N VAL A 56 -14.96 -6.22 4.13
CA VAL A 56 -15.78 -6.48 2.94
C VAL A 56 -15.00 -6.20 1.65
N HIS A 57 -14.20 -5.13 1.65
CA HIS A 57 -13.47 -4.60 0.51
C HIS A 57 -11.96 -4.44 0.84
N PRO A 58 -11.22 -5.56 1.04
CA PRO A 58 -9.84 -5.54 1.54
C PRO A 58 -8.83 -4.92 0.58
N GLN A 59 -9.22 -4.67 -0.67
CA GLN A 59 -8.38 -4.04 -1.69
C GLN A 59 -8.46 -2.51 -1.66
N THR A 60 -9.23 -1.93 -0.73
CA THR A 60 -9.38 -0.48 -0.60
C THR A 60 -8.05 0.10 -0.19
N ILE A 61 -7.62 1.16 -0.89
CA ILE A 61 -6.45 1.92 -0.51
C ILE A 61 -6.93 3.09 0.32
N VAL A 62 -6.43 3.23 1.54
CA VAL A 62 -6.82 4.27 2.48
C VAL A 62 -5.66 5.24 2.64
N LEU A 63 -5.97 6.55 2.59
CA LEU A 63 -5.04 7.65 2.88
C LEU A 63 -5.64 8.51 4.00
N ALA A 64 -5.03 8.47 5.17
CA ALA A 64 -5.42 9.27 6.33
C ALA A 64 -4.62 10.59 6.35
N TYR A 65 -5.29 11.70 6.03
CA TYR A 65 -4.71 13.03 6.08
C TYR A 65 -4.90 13.63 7.47
N HIS A 66 -3.82 13.61 8.26
CA HIS A 66 -3.77 14.31 9.54
C HIS A 66 -3.66 15.82 9.30
N GLY A 67 -4.52 16.61 9.95
CA GLY A 67 -4.52 18.06 9.80
C GLY A 67 -4.43 18.83 11.13
N ASN A 68 -4.46 20.16 11.03
CA ASN A 68 -4.24 21.15 12.11
C ASN A 68 -2.76 21.31 12.55
N SER A 69 -2.36 22.55 12.85
CA SER A 69 -0.99 22.97 13.17
C SER A 69 -0.39 22.31 14.42
N THR A 70 -1.20 21.62 15.22
CA THR A 70 -0.76 20.95 16.46
C THR A 70 -0.72 19.43 16.36
N ASP A 71 -1.18 18.83 15.26
CA ASP A 71 -1.15 17.37 15.09
C ASP A 71 0.29 16.90 14.76
N PRO A 72 0.81 15.83 15.38
CA PRO A 72 2.19 15.37 15.14
C PRO A 72 2.42 14.81 13.73
N PHE A 73 1.35 14.41 13.02
CA PHE A 73 1.42 13.73 11.73
C PHE A 73 0.97 14.60 10.56
N GLN A 74 0.64 15.87 10.81
CA GLN A 74 0.29 16.84 9.77
C GLN A 74 1.41 17.11 8.76
N TYR A 75 2.66 16.73 9.05
CA TYR A 75 3.79 17.11 8.21
C TYR A 75 3.99 16.09 7.08
N PHE A 76 3.14 16.19 6.06
CA PHE A 76 3.40 15.67 4.73
C PHE A 76 3.56 16.87 3.77
N ASN A 77 4.43 16.72 2.75
CA ASN A 77 4.86 17.80 1.83
C ASN A 77 3.70 18.47 1.06
N GLY A 78 2.93 19.33 1.74
CA GLY A 78 1.78 20.04 1.21
C GLY A 78 0.46 19.74 1.92
N ASN A 79 0.31 20.18 3.19
CA ASN A 79 -0.99 20.30 3.90
C ASN A 79 -2.12 20.94 3.07
N THR A 80 -1.78 21.51 1.92
CA THR A 80 -2.66 21.95 0.85
C THR A 80 -3.66 20.88 0.39
N ILE A 81 -3.38 19.57 0.48
CA ILE A 81 -4.31 18.55 -0.05
C ILE A 81 -5.69 18.58 0.63
N ILE A 82 -5.74 18.75 1.95
CA ILE A 82 -6.99 18.79 2.73
C ILE A 82 -7.87 19.94 2.20
N ASN A 83 -7.27 21.13 2.04
CA ASN A 83 -7.95 22.31 1.49
C ASN A 83 -8.35 22.12 0.01
N GLN A 84 -7.49 21.52 -0.82
CA GLN A 84 -7.76 21.29 -2.24
C GLN A 84 -8.91 20.31 -2.46
N LEU A 85 -9.05 19.31 -1.60
CA LEU A 85 -10.17 18.37 -1.58
C LEU A 85 -11.46 18.99 -1.00
N GLY A 86 -11.40 20.23 -0.50
CA GLY A 86 -12.53 20.91 0.12
C GLY A 86 -12.92 20.32 1.47
N ILE A 87 -12.00 19.65 2.17
CA ILE A 87 -12.24 19.09 3.50
C ILE A 87 -12.11 20.21 4.54
N ASN A 88 -13.19 20.46 5.27
CA ASN A 88 -13.28 21.54 6.25
C ASN A 88 -13.71 21.07 7.66
N ALA A 89 -13.91 19.77 7.85
CA ALA A 89 -14.22 19.13 9.13
C ALA A 89 -13.49 17.78 9.25
N TYR A 90 -13.57 17.19 10.44
CA TYR A 90 -12.87 15.96 10.80
C TYR A 90 -13.82 15.03 11.60
N PRO A 91 -14.01 13.76 11.18
CA PRO A 91 -13.51 13.16 9.94
C PRO A 91 -14.46 13.40 8.76
N LEU A 92 -13.92 13.77 7.60
CA LEU A 92 -14.65 13.76 6.32
C LEU A 92 -13.88 12.89 5.30
N ALA A 93 -14.60 12.12 4.48
CA ALA A 93 -13.99 11.24 3.48
C ALA A 93 -14.47 11.50 2.05
N LEU A 94 -13.61 11.15 1.09
CA LEU A 94 -13.90 11.04 -0.32
C LEU A 94 -13.57 9.63 -0.80
N PHE A 95 -14.34 9.18 -1.79
CA PHE A 95 -14.19 7.86 -2.41
C PHE A 95 -13.99 8.06 -3.90
N ASP A 96 -12.79 7.74 -4.38
CA ASP A 96 -12.34 8.00 -5.76
C ASP A 96 -12.49 9.44 -6.24
N ARG A 97 -12.69 10.43 -5.35
CA ARG A 97 -13.03 11.82 -5.73
C ARG A 97 -14.20 11.89 -6.74
N ALA A 98 -15.18 10.99 -6.58
CA ALA A 98 -16.23 10.78 -7.58
C ALA A 98 -17.66 11.03 -7.07
N MET A 99 -17.83 11.52 -5.85
CA MET A 99 -19.14 11.65 -5.18
C MET A 99 -19.45 13.06 -4.65
N GLY A 100 -18.78 14.09 -5.17
CA GLY A 100 -19.05 15.48 -4.77
C GLY A 100 -18.24 15.88 -3.51
N PRO A 101 -18.77 16.76 -2.64
CA PRO A 101 -18.02 17.25 -1.48
C PRO A 101 -17.67 16.11 -0.51
N PRO A 102 -16.64 16.30 0.34
CA PRO A 102 -16.29 15.31 1.36
C PRO A 102 -17.48 15.01 2.28
N MET A 103 -17.66 13.73 2.57
CA MET A 103 -18.82 13.22 3.28
C MET A 103 -18.52 12.97 4.75
N ASP A 104 -19.49 13.30 5.60
CA ASP A 104 -19.48 12.96 7.01
C ASP A 104 -19.56 11.43 7.20
N TYR A 105 -18.99 10.92 8.30
CA TYR A 105 -19.01 9.50 8.64
C TYR A 105 -20.43 8.98 8.91
N ASP A 106 -21.35 9.87 9.31
CA ASP A 106 -22.77 9.56 9.49
C ASP A 106 -23.52 9.31 8.16
N TYR A 107 -22.93 9.64 6.99
CA TYR A 107 -23.52 9.47 5.65
C TYR A 107 -23.13 8.14 4.95
N ASN A 108 -23.11 7.05 5.72
CA ASN A 108 -22.90 5.65 5.26
C ASN A 108 -21.75 5.44 4.25
N TRP A 109 -20.51 5.61 4.72
CA TRP A 109 -19.30 5.27 3.96
C TRP A 109 -19.27 3.84 3.40
N PRO A 110 -19.72 2.79 4.14
CA PRO A 110 -19.78 1.42 3.61
C PRO A 110 -20.63 1.23 2.34
N ASP A 111 -21.80 1.87 2.27
CA ASP A 111 -22.65 1.77 1.06
C ASP A 111 -22.02 2.51 -0.11
N THR A 112 -21.46 3.68 0.17
CA THR A 112 -20.75 4.48 -0.84
C THR A 112 -19.60 3.68 -1.44
N ILE A 113 -18.74 3.09 -0.61
CA ILE A 113 -17.60 2.34 -1.14
C ILE A 113 -18.07 1.11 -1.91
N SER A 114 -19.12 0.42 -1.46
CA SER A 114 -19.70 -0.73 -2.17
C SER A 114 -20.25 -0.33 -3.55
N ALA A 115 -20.88 0.84 -3.67
CA ALA A 115 -21.31 1.39 -4.95
C ALA A 115 -20.11 1.73 -5.86
N ARG A 116 -18.98 2.19 -5.31
CA ARG A 116 -17.75 2.43 -6.07
C ARG A 116 -17.11 1.14 -6.58
N TYR A 117 -17.07 0.10 -5.76
CA TYR A 117 -16.50 -1.21 -6.13
C TYR A 117 -17.19 -1.87 -7.31
N THR A 118 -18.50 -1.66 -7.44
CA THR A 118 -19.31 -2.23 -8.54
C THR A 118 -19.29 -1.38 -9.81
N ARG A 119 -18.70 -0.17 -9.76
CA ARG A 119 -18.70 0.77 -10.89
C ARG A 119 -17.43 0.63 -11.74
N VAL A 120 -17.64 0.42 -13.03
CA VAL A 120 -16.56 0.44 -14.02
C VAL A 120 -15.89 1.84 -14.04
N PRO A 121 -14.55 1.94 -13.96
CA PRO A 121 -13.84 3.20 -14.14
C PRO A 121 -14.19 3.89 -15.47
N ASN A 122 -14.15 5.23 -15.48
CA ASN A 122 -14.42 5.97 -16.72
C ASN A 122 -13.25 5.81 -17.70
N SER A 123 -12.04 5.60 -17.17
CA SER A 123 -10.82 5.41 -17.93
C SER A 123 -10.21 4.05 -17.61
N VAL A 124 -9.98 3.24 -18.64
CA VAL A 124 -9.33 1.94 -18.47
C VAL A 124 -7.82 2.11 -18.59
N ILE A 125 -7.13 2.08 -17.45
CA ILE A 125 -5.68 2.29 -17.33
C ILE A 125 -5.09 1.09 -16.59
N ASN A 126 -4.05 0.49 -17.18
CA ASN A 126 -3.20 -0.46 -16.49
C ASN A 126 -2.09 0.30 -15.76
N LEU A 127 -1.86 0.02 -14.48
CA LEU A 127 -0.85 0.68 -13.66
C LEU A 127 0.01 -0.38 -12.97
N VAL A 128 1.26 -0.49 -13.39
CA VAL A 128 2.16 -1.56 -12.95
C VAL A 128 3.42 -0.95 -12.34
N LEU A 129 3.70 -1.28 -11.08
CA LEU A 129 4.99 -1.02 -10.46
C LEU A 129 5.99 -2.04 -11.01
N THR A 130 6.88 -1.60 -11.90
CA THR A 130 7.82 -2.48 -12.62
C THR A 130 9.15 -2.64 -11.89
N ASP A 131 9.54 -1.64 -11.10
CA ASP A 131 10.71 -1.72 -10.23
C ASP A 131 10.45 -0.97 -8.91
N LYS A 132 11.01 -1.49 -7.83
CA LYS A 132 10.97 -0.87 -6.50
C LYS A 132 12.15 -1.37 -5.68
N ASN A 133 13.00 -0.44 -5.27
CA ASN A 133 14.14 -0.73 -4.43
C ASN A 133 14.17 0.21 -3.22
N TYR A 134 14.40 -0.36 -2.03
CA TYR A 134 14.55 0.38 -0.80
C TYR A 134 15.90 0.06 -0.15
N ASN A 135 16.74 1.08 0.02
CA ASN A 135 18.00 0.93 0.72
C ASN A 135 17.79 1.27 2.20
N ALA A 136 17.81 0.25 3.08
CA ALA A 136 17.59 0.43 4.51
C ALA A 136 18.66 1.30 5.20
N ALA A 137 19.90 1.32 4.69
CA ALA A 137 20.98 2.10 5.28
C ALA A 137 20.85 3.60 4.98
N THR A 138 20.45 3.95 3.76
CA THR A 138 20.25 5.35 3.34
C THR A 138 18.81 5.82 3.47
N ARG A 139 17.87 4.89 3.71
CA ARG A 139 16.42 5.08 3.72
C ARG A 139 15.86 5.63 2.40
N VAL A 140 16.59 5.41 1.31
CA VAL A 140 16.19 5.85 -0.03
C VAL A 140 15.30 4.80 -0.69
N LEU A 141 14.10 5.22 -1.09
CA LEU A 141 13.19 4.46 -1.95
C LEU A 141 13.30 4.97 -3.39
N THR A 142 13.52 4.06 -4.33
CA THR A 142 13.33 4.29 -5.77
C THR A 142 12.21 3.40 -6.28
N ALA A 143 11.36 3.92 -7.15
CA ALA A 143 10.28 3.14 -7.74
C ALA A 143 10.00 3.59 -9.17
N THR A 144 9.78 2.63 -10.06
CA THR A 144 9.40 2.86 -11.46
C THR A 144 8.03 2.25 -11.71
N VAL A 145 7.14 3.04 -12.28
CA VAL A 145 5.78 2.63 -12.61
C VAL A 145 5.52 2.86 -14.10
N GLU A 146 4.82 1.91 -14.71
CA GLU A 146 4.32 1.99 -16.06
C GLU A 146 2.80 2.16 -16.03
N ALA A 147 2.32 3.23 -16.67
CA ALA A 147 0.92 3.49 -16.88
C ALA A 147 0.59 3.28 -18.37
N THR A 148 -0.31 2.34 -18.68
CA THR A 148 -0.73 2.04 -20.05
C THR A 148 -2.21 2.35 -20.22
N ALA A 149 -2.56 3.22 -21.17
CA ALA A 149 -3.95 3.43 -21.54
C ALA A 149 -4.45 2.21 -22.34
N LEU A 150 -5.52 1.56 -21.89
CA LEU A 150 -6.11 0.42 -22.61
C LEU A 150 -7.21 0.83 -23.60
N GLN A 151 -7.46 2.13 -23.72
CA GLN A 151 -8.34 2.77 -24.67
C GLN A 151 -7.80 4.16 -25.02
N ASN A 152 -8.33 4.80 -26.06
CA ASN A 152 -8.02 6.21 -26.32
C ASN A 152 -8.62 7.08 -25.22
N LEU A 153 -7.79 7.86 -24.54
CA LEU A 153 -8.17 8.73 -23.43
C LEU A 153 -7.99 10.20 -23.81
N THR A 154 -8.97 11.02 -23.43
CA THR A 154 -8.99 12.46 -23.66
C THR A 154 -8.92 13.24 -22.34
N GLY A 155 -8.25 14.38 -22.39
CA GLY A 155 -8.01 15.24 -21.23
C GLY A 155 -6.65 14.97 -20.57
N GLN A 156 -6.41 15.68 -19.47
CA GLN A 156 -5.17 15.59 -18.71
C GLN A 156 -5.33 14.54 -17.61
N TYR A 157 -4.36 13.64 -17.48
CA TYR A 157 -4.25 12.70 -16.36
C TYR A 157 -3.04 13.05 -15.52
N LYS A 158 -3.18 12.84 -14.22
CA LYS A 158 -2.12 13.07 -13.23
C LYS A 158 -1.90 11.83 -12.39
N ILE A 159 -0.68 11.67 -11.91
CA ILE A 159 -0.26 10.55 -11.06
C ILE A 159 0.30 11.09 -9.75
N ASN A 160 -0.05 10.44 -8.65
CA ASN A 160 0.50 10.71 -7.34
C ASN A 160 1.27 9.50 -6.82
N PHE A 161 2.33 9.79 -6.07
CA PHE A 161 3.07 8.81 -5.28
C PHE A 161 3.03 9.24 -3.82
N VAL A 162 2.39 8.42 -2.98
CA VAL A 162 2.10 8.77 -1.59
C VAL A 162 2.64 7.69 -0.66
N ILE A 163 3.47 8.09 0.30
CA ILE A 163 3.91 7.22 1.39
C ILE A 163 2.91 7.32 2.53
N THR A 164 2.35 6.18 2.93
CA THR A 164 1.63 6.04 4.20
C THR A 164 2.45 5.21 5.18
N GLU A 165 2.19 5.37 6.48
CA GLU A 165 2.76 4.51 7.53
C GLU A 165 1.63 3.98 8.44
N ASP A 166 1.65 2.67 8.64
CA ASP A 166 0.73 1.94 9.51
C ASP A 166 1.33 1.71 10.92
N ASN A 167 0.53 1.22 11.86
CA ASN A 167 0.97 0.79 13.20
C ASN A 167 1.72 1.87 14.03
N ILE A 168 1.34 3.14 13.91
CA ILE A 168 1.96 4.21 14.71
C ILE A 168 1.23 4.32 16.04
N VAL A 169 1.95 4.13 17.15
CA VAL A 169 1.37 4.26 18.50
C VAL A 169 1.49 5.71 18.96
N TYR A 170 0.34 6.37 19.18
CA TYR A 170 0.28 7.73 19.70
C TYR A 170 -1.07 8.02 20.35
N GLN A 171 -1.12 9.02 21.23
CA GLN A 171 -2.35 9.37 21.92
C GLN A 171 -3.48 9.79 20.96
N GLN A 172 -4.71 9.38 21.24
CA GLN A 172 -5.90 9.78 20.48
C GLN A 172 -7.00 10.25 21.44
N ASN A 173 -7.61 11.40 21.13
CA ASN A 173 -8.78 11.87 21.84
C ASN A 173 -10.05 11.14 21.36
N PHE A 174 -10.98 10.90 22.28
CA PHE A 174 -12.27 10.27 22.01
C PHE A 174 -13.42 11.11 22.57
N TYR A 175 -14.51 11.18 21.83
CA TYR A 175 -15.82 11.59 22.34
C TYR A 175 -16.69 10.37 22.65
N SER A 176 -17.73 10.59 23.46
CA SER A 176 -18.62 9.52 23.95
C SER A 176 -19.32 8.75 22.84
N SER A 177 -19.52 9.36 21.68
CA SER A 177 -20.10 8.71 20.50
C SER A 177 -19.15 7.71 19.84
N CYS A 178 -17.83 7.84 20.04
CA CYS A 178 -16.80 7.04 19.39
C CYS A 178 -16.01 6.14 20.34
N GLY A 179 -16.30 6.19 21.64
CA GLY A 179 -15.66 5.36 22.65
C GLY A 179 -15.70 5.98 24.04
N SER A 180 -14.80 5.52 24.92
CA SER A 180 -14.64 6.11 26.25
C SER A 180 -14.02 7.52 26.13
N PRO A 181 -14.67 8.59 26.62
CA PRO A 181 -14.19 9.95 26.43
C PRO A 181 -12.80 10.20 27.02
N GLY A 182 -11.99 11.03 26.33
CA GLY A 182 -10.67 11.46 26.79
C GLY A 182 -9.52 10.96 25.91
N TYR A 183 -8.28 11.24 26.34
CA TYR A 183 -7.08 10.84 25.61
C TYR A 183 -6.65 9.42 25.97
N HIS A 184 -6.46 8.58 24.95
CA HIS A 184 -5.98 7.21 25.06
C HIS A 184 -4.54 7.14 24.53
N PRO A 185 -3.53 6.93 25.40
CA PRO A 185 -2.11 7.12 25.03
C PRO A 185 -1.57 6.08 24.05
N ASN A 186 -2.16 4.88 24.00
CA ASN A 186 -1.67 3.74 23.24
C ASN A 186 -2.58 3.40 22.05
N PHE A 187 -3.18 4.41 21.42
CA PHE A 187 -3.98 4.20 20.22
C PHE A 187 -3.07 3.93 19.01
N VAL A 188 -3.47 2.99 18.16
CA VAL A 188 -2.70 2.59 16.97
C VAL A 188 -3.31 3.28 15.75
N HIS A 189 -2.54 4.17 15.13
CA HIS A 189 -2.92 4.88 13.92
C HIS A 189 -2.48 4.10 12.68
N TYR A 190 -3.35 4.06 11.68
CA TYR A 190 -3.13 3.39 10.40
C TYR A 190 -3.25 4.37 9.24
N TRP A 191 -2.64 4.03 8.11
CA TRP A 191 -2.77 4.72 6.83
C TRP A 191 -2.34 6.19 6.86
N VAL A 192 -1.53 6.58 7.86
CA VAL A 192 -1.11 7.96 8.10
C VAL A 192 -0.26 8.41 6.93
N VAL A 193 -0.72 9.43 6.20
CA VAL A 193 0.05 9.98 5.08
C VAL A 193 1.29 10.69 5.62
N ARG A 194 2.47 10.22 5.20
CA ARG A 194 3.77 10.76 5.61
C ARG A 194 4.44 11.58 4.52
N ASN A 195 4.17 11.28 3.25
CA ASN A 195 4.73 12.02 2.12
C ASN A 195 3.85 11.98 0.89
N MET A 196 3.71 13.09 0.19
CA MET A 196 3.24 13.14 -1.20
C MET A 196 4.43 13.52 -2.07
N ILE A 197 5.13 12.53 -2.62
CA ILE A 197 6.49 12.66 -3.16
C ILE A 197 6.57 13.70 -4.27
N ASN A 198 5.54 13.73 -5.12
CA ASN A 198 5.42 14.66 -6.25
C ASN A 198 4.40 15.78 -5.99
N GLY A 199 4.22 16.15 -4.72
CA GLY A 199 3.32 17.21 -4.28
C GLY A 199 1.84 16.78 -4.23
N SER A 200 0.99 17.67 -3.69
CA SER A 200 -0.43 17.34 -3.44
C SER A 200 -1.24 17.06 -4.70
N LEU A 201 -0.92 17.72 -5.81
CA LEU A 201 -1.56 17.51 -7.12
C LEU A 201 -0.86 16.47 -8.00
N GLY A 202 0.28 15.94 -7.54
CA GLY A 202 1.07 15.01 -8.34
C GLY A 202 1.66 15.65 -9.60
N GLU A 203 1.99 14.79 -10.57
CA GLU A 203 2.58 15.21 -11.86
C GLU A 203 1.72 14.76 -13.05
N ASN A 204 1.86 15.45 -14.18
CA ASN A 204 1.19 15.06 -15.42
C ASN A 204 1.70 13.71 -15.93
N VAL A 205 0.76 12.82 -16.28
CA VAL A 205 1.06 11.55 -16.95
C VAL A 205 1.28 11.81 -18.44
N ASN A 206 0.29 12.38 -19.10
CA ASN A 206 0.30 12.67 -20.54
C ASN A 206 0.45 14.18 -20.82
N SER A 207 0.83 14.52 -22.05
CA SER A 207 0.73 15.88 -22.60
C SER A 207 -0.05 15.82 -23.92
N GLY A 208 -1.37 16.00 -23.87
CA GLY A 208 -2.26 15.82 -25.02
C GLY A 208 -3.00 14.49 -25.02
N ALA A 209 -3.31 13.92 -26.19
CA ALA A 209 -4.02 12.63 -26.27
C ALA A 209 -3.17 11.50 -25.67
N TRP A 210 -3.80 10.60 -24.90
CA TRP A 210 -3.17 9.38 -24.42
C TRP A 210 -3.79 8.19 -25.17
N ASN A 211 -3.06 7.72 -26.17
CA ASN A 211 -3.58 6.76 -27.15
C ASN A 211 -3.63 5.34 -26.56
N GLN A 212 -4.54 4.53 -27.09
CA GLN A 212 -4.63 3.12 -26.72
C GLN A 212 -3.29 2.40 -26.91
N ASN A 213 -2.93 1.57 -25.93
CA ASN A 213 -1.67 0.83 -25.80
C ASN A 213 -0.41 1.69 -25.63
N GLN A 214 -0.55 3.02 -25.46
CA GLN A 214 0.57 3.87 -25.12
C GLN A 214 0.92 3.71 -23.64
N THR A 215 2.14 3.24 -23.38
CA THR A 215 2.73 3.18 -22.03
C THR A 215 3.54 4.44 -21.74
N ILE A 216 3.37 4.99 -20.54
CA ILE A 216 4.11 6.11 -20.00
C ILE A 216 4.77 5.66 -18.71
N THR A 217 6.09 5.82 -18.65
CA THR A 217 6.91 5.42 -17.50
C THR A 217 7.20 6.61 -16.61
N LYS A 218 7.06 6.43 -15.29
CA LYS A 218 7.41 7.42 -14.27
C LYS A 218 8.33 6.78 -13.23
N THR A 219 9.34 7.54 -12.81
CA THR A 219 10.28 7.09 -11.78
C THR A 219 10.34 8.12 -10.67
N ILE A 220 10.26 7.66 -9.42
CA ILE A 220 10.44 8.50 -8.25
C ILE A 220 11.66 8.07 -7.45
N THR A 221 12.19 9.02 -6.70
CA THR A 221 13.17 8.78 -5.65
C THR A 221 12.77 9.62 -4.44
N THR A 222 12.72 9.01 -3.27
CA THR A 222 12.45 9.71 -2.02
C THR A 222 13.28 9.13 -0.88
N THR A 223 13.44 9.87 0.20
CA THR A 223 14.14 9.43 1.40
C THR A 223 13.18 9.45 2.56
N ASP A 224 12.94 8.30 3.18
CA ASP A 224 12.06 8.19 4.33
C ASP A 224 12.70 8.83 5.55
N SER A 225 11.94 9.62 6.31
CA SER A 225 12.44 10.26 7.53
C SER A 225 12.88 9.21 8.55
N ALA A 226 13.93 9.51 9.32
CA ALA A 226 14.50 8.60 10.31
C ALA A 226 13.50 8.14 11.39
N GLY A 227 12.45 8.94 11.66
CA GLY A 227 11.40 8.59 12.63
C GLY A 227 10.33 7.63 12.11
N TRP A 228 10.40 7.19 10.84
CA TRP A 228 9.41 6.29 10.24
C TRP A 228 9.88 4.83 10.34
N VAL A 229 8.97 3.92 10.63
CA VAL A 229 9.24 2.48 10.57
C VAL A 229 9.00 2.00 9.15
N ALA A 230 10.07 1.81 8.37
CA ALA A 230 9.98 1.51 6.94
C ALA A 230 9.15 0.25 6.62
N ALA A 231 9.17 -0.76 7.50
CA ALA A 231 8.35 -1.98 7.37
C ALA A 231 6.84 -1.71 7.45
N ASN A 232 6.44 -0.62 8.10
CA ASN A 232 5.06 -0.15 8.18
C ASN A 232 4.71 0.82 7.05
N CYS A 233 5.70 1.24 6.24
CA CYS A 233 5.48 2.18 5.17
C CYS A 233 4.97 1.49 3.91
N ASN A 234 4.04 2.15 3.22
CA ASN A 234 3.51 1.70 1.93
C ASN A 234 3.61 2.82 0.90
N LEU A 235 4.00 2.46 -0.32
CA LEU A 235 3.89 3.29 -1.51
C LEU A 235 2.52 3.08 -2.14
N ASN A 236 1.71 4.13 -2.13
CA ASN A 236 0.41 4.20 -2.77
C ASN A 236 0.56 5.04 -4.04
N ILE A 237 0.09 4.51 -5.16
CA ILE A 237 0.20 5.13 -6.47
C ILE A 237 -1.18 5.19 -7.07
N PHE A 238 -1.61 6.36 -7.51
CA PHE A 238 -2.91 6.49 -8.16
C PHE A 238 -2.86 7.47 -9.31
N ILE A 239 -3.67 7.18 -10.33
CA ILE A 239 -3.92 8.04 -11.48
C ILE A 239 -5.34 8.58 -11.40
N TYR A 240 -5.47 9.87 -11.67
CA TYR A 240 -6.76 10.54 -11.72
C TYR A 240 -6.88 11.41 -12.97
N LYS A 241 -8.11 11.60 -13.42
CA LYS A 241 -8.41 12.55 -14.51
C LYS A 241 -8.49 13.95 -13.93
N ASP A 242 -7.66 14.86 -14.42
CA ASP A 242 -7.55 16.22 -13.89
C ASP A 242 -8.88 16.96 -14.03
N ALA A 243 -9.32 17.59 -12.95
CA ALA A 243 -10.54 18.37 -12.88
C ALA A 243 -10.44 19.42 -11.77
N ALA A 244 -11.24 20.47 -11.85
CA ALA A 244 -11.39 21.48 -10.82
C ALA A 244 -12.88 21.61 -10.46
N PRO A 245 -13.26 21.55 -9.18
CA PRO A 245 -12.41 21.34 -7.98
C PRO A 245 -11.82 19.92 -7.87
N LEU A 246 -10.76 19.74 -7.06
CA LEU A 246 -10.00 18.49 -6.98
C LEU A 246 -10.85 17.30 -6.51
N ASN A 247 -11.85 17.53 -5.66
CA ASN A 247 -12.81 16.51 -5.23
C ASN A 247 -13.73 15.98 -6.34
N THR A 248 -13.62 16.50 -7.56
CA THR A 248 -14.29 15.95 -8.76
C THR A 248 -13.30 15.29 -9.74
N ALA A 249 -12.01 15.30 -9.40
CA ALA A 249 -10.94 14.74 -10.21
C ALA A 249 -10.86 13.22 -10.00
N SER A 250 -11.79 12.51 -10.63
CA SER A 250 -12.03 11.08 -10.46
C SER A 250 -10.74 10.26 -10.53
N ILE A 251 -10.48 9.47 -9.49
CA ILE A 251 -9.45 8.46 -9.49
C ILE A 251 -9.86 7.37 -10.48
N GLU A 252 -8.96 6.94 -11.36
CA GLU A 252 -9.26 5.98 -12.41
C GLU A 252 -8.54 4.65 -12.22
N GLN A 253 -7.36 4.67 -11.57
CA GLN A 253 -6.62 3.46 -11.21
C GLN A 253 -5.75 3.75 -9.99
N ALA A 254 -5.59 2.76 -9.11
CA ALA A 254 -4.72 2.86 -7.95
C ALA A 254 -4.06 1.52 -7.62
N THR A 255 -2.85 1.57 -7.06
CA THR A 255 -2.13 0.42 -6.53
C THR A 255 -1.40 0.80 -5.24
N LYS A 256 -1.13 -0.20 -4.42
CA LYS A 256 -0.43 -0.08 -3.13
C LYS A 256 0.57 -1.21 -3.06
N GLN A 257 1.77 -0.89 -2.59
CA GLN A 257 2.85 -1.84 -2.32
C GLN A 257 3.58 -1.43 -1.04
N SER A 258 4.01 -2.39 -0.22
CA SER A 258 4.91 -2.08 0.91
C SER A 258 6.20 -1.43 0.40
N VAL A 259 6.78 -0.48 1.15
CA VAL A 259 8.05 0.17 0.81
C VAL A 259 9.19 -0.84 0.87
N THR A 260 9.29 -1.59 1.96
CA THR A 260 10.21 -2.72 2.08
C THR A 260 9.73 -3.92 1.26
N SER A 261 10.60 -4.87 0.91
CA SER A 261 10.13 -6.15 0.38
C SER A 261 9.18 -6.77 1.41
N PRO A 262 7.98 -7.22 0.99
CA PRO A 262 6.95 -7.62 1.94
C PRO A 262 7.49 -8.73 2.83
N LEU A 263 7.30 -8.56 4.14
CA LEU A 263 7.14 -9.71 5.00
C LEU A 263 5.83 -10.37 4.52
N GLY A 264 5.88 -11.51 3.85
CA GLY A 264 4.67 -12.26 3.50
C GLY A 264 3.93 -12.64 4.78
N VAL A 265 2.83 -11.96 5.11
CA VAL A 265 1.96 -12.39 6.19
C VAL A 265 1.07 -13.50 5.64
N SER A 266 1.24 -14.73 6.12
CA SER A 266 0.24 -15.77 5.87
C SER A 266 -0.88 -15.58 6.89
N ASN A 267 -1.95 -14.90 6.46
CA ASN A 267 -3.23 -14.88 7.19
C ASN A 267 -3.89 -16.27 7.09
N THR A 268 -3.36 -17.25 7.80
CA THR A 268 -4.20 -18.32 8.30
C THR A 268 -5.06 -17.71 9.39
N ASN A 269 -6.38 -17.91 9.39
CA ASN A 269 -7.30 -17.44 10.45
C ASN A 269 -7.00 -18.01 11.86
N GLU A 270 -5.84 -18.62 12.04
CA GLU A 270 -5.33 -19.14 13.30
C GLU A 270 -4.24 -18.20 13.79
N VAL A 271 -4.52 -17.52 14.90
CA VAL A 271 -3.49 -16.81 15.68
C VAL A 271 -2.48 -17.87 16.15
N PRO A 272 -1.19 -17.72 15.85
CA PRO A 272 -0.19 -18.69 16.28
C PRO A 272 -0.19 -18.83 17.81
N ALA A 273 -0.06 -20.05 18.31
CA ALA A 273 0.01 -20.29 19.76
C ALA A 273 1.36 -19.84 20.36
N ASP A 274 2.42 -19.91 19.57
CA ASP A 274 3.80 -19.73 20.03
C ASP A 274 4.60 -18.77 19.16
N TYR A 275 5.63 -18.18 19.78
CA TYR A 275 6.70 -17.51 19.07
C TYR A 275 7.56 -18.55 18.34
N THR A 276 7.80 -18.34 17.04
CA THR A 276 8.72 -19.19 16.27
C THR A 276 9.59 -18.36 15.36
N LEU A 277 10.85 -18.76 15.17
CA LEU A 277 11.70 -18.31 14.08
C LEU A 277 12.13 -19.54 13.29
N SER A 278 11.80 -19.59 12.01
CA SER A 278 12.12 -20.70 11.12
C SER A 278 13.53 -20.57 10.55
N GLN A 279 14.10 -21.71 10.14
CA GLN A 279 15.31 -21.69 9.32
C GLN A 279 15.00 -21.00 7.98
N ASN A 280 15.86 -20.08 7.55
CA ASN A 280 15.69 -19.41 6.27
C ASN A 280 15.72 -20.44 5.13
N TYR A 281 14.93 -20.24 4.09
CA TYR A 281 14.90 -21.13 2.92
C TYR A 281 14.88 -20.33 1.61
N PRO A 282 15.76 -20.67 0.64
CA PRO A 282 16.82 -21.69 0.72
C PRO A 282 17.93 -21.31 1.72
N ASN A 283 18.70 -22.30 2.19
CA ASN A 283 19.94 -22.11 2.95
C ASN A 283 20.92 -23.27 2.68
N PRO A 284 22.10 -23.06 2.06
CA PRO A 284 22.63 -21.79 1.57
C PRO A 284 21.74 -21.11 0.50
N PHE A 285 21.87 -19.79 0.33
CA PHE A 285 21.05 -19.00 -0.60
C PHE A 285 21.88 -18.12 -1.53
N ASN A 286 21.31 -17.71 -2.67
CA ASN A 286 21.93 -16.81 -3.66
C ASN A 286 20.88 -15.97 -4.43
N PRO A 287 20.92 -14.64 -4.37
CA PRO A 287 21.18 -13.83 -3.18
C PRO A 287 19.91 -13.66 -2.31
N VAL A 288 18.81 -14.31 -2.69
CA VAL A 288 17.49 -14.16 -2.04
C VAL A 288 17.14 -15.39 -1.19
N THR A 289 16.59 -15.16 0.00
CA THR A 289 16.05 -16.19 0.90
C THR A 289 14.84 -15.67 1.65
N ASN A 290 14.10 -16.56 2.33
CA ASN A 290 12.91 -16.22 3.09
C ASN A 290 13.06 -16.65 4.55
N ILE A 291 12.73 -15.78 5.50
CA ILE A 291 12.72 -16.04 6.94
C ILE A 291 11.28 -16.02 7.45
N LYS A 292 10.75 -17.19 7.79
CA LYS A 292 9.41 -17.30 8.40
C LYS A 292 9.48 -17.16 9.92
N PHE A 293 8.54 -16.46 10.52
CA PHE A 293 8.41 -16.35 11.98
C PHE A 293 6.95 -16.14 12.40
N THR A 294 6.63 -16.47 13.64
CA THR A 294 5.30 -16.27 14.22
C THR A 294 5.39 -15.46 15.50
N ILE A 295 4.37 -14.65 15.76
CA ILE A 295 4.17 -13.96 17.04
C ILE A 295 2.74 -14.21 17.52
N PRO A 296 2.53 -14.69 18.76
CA PRO A 296 1.22 -15.06 19.29
C PRO A 296 0.43 -13.87 19.85
N GLU A 297 1.08 -12.73 20.04
CA GLU A 297 0.49 -11.53 20.62
C GLU A 297 1.04 -10.28 19.92
N ASN A 298 0.24 -9.21 19.96
CA ASN A 298 0.64 -7.91 19.44
C ASN A 298 1.78 -7.34 20.30
N GLY A 299 2.84 -6.84 19.67
CA GLY A 299 3.98 -6.35 20.43
C GLY A 299 5.10 -5.76 19.58
N LYS A 300 6.10 -5.19 20.26
CA LYS A 300 7.33 -4.75 19.59
C LYS A 300 8.16 -5.97 19.18
N VAL A 301 8.55 -5.98 17.91
CA VAL A 301 9.32 -7.04 17.26
C VAL A 301 10.50 -6.42 16.53
N SER A 302 11.66 -7.04 16.68
CA SER A 302 12.85 -6.73 15.91
C SER A 302 13.36 -8.00 15.22
N LEU A 303 13.51 -7.98 13.91
CA LEU A 303 14.17 -9.00 13.12
C LEU A 303 15.36 -8.36 12.41
N LYS A 304 16.56 -8.72 12.83
CA LYS A 304 17.81 -8.09 12.37
C LYS A 304 18.82 -9.12 11.94
N ILE A 305 19.67 -8.76 10.99
CA ILE A 305 20.72 -9.60 10.41
C ILE A 305 22.09 -9.02 10.78
N TYR A 306 23.00 -9.88 11.19
CA TYR A 306 24.34 -9.59 11.69
C TYR A 306 25.39 -10.40 10.92
N ASN A 307 26.57 -9.84 10.75
CA ASN A 307 27.73 -10.59 10.24
C ASN A 307 28.44 -11.39 11.34
N ILE A 308 29.50 -12.13 10.99
CA ILE A 308 30.27 -12.96 11.94
C ILE A 308 30.92 -12.17 13.08
N SER A 309 31.17 -10.87 12.90
CA SER A 309 31.70 -9.98 13.93
C SER A 309 30.61 -9.39 14.84
N GLY A 310 29.34 -9.78 14.66
CA GLY A 310 28.21 -9.27 15.42
C GLY A 310 27.73 -7.87 14.98
N LYS A 311 28.24 -7.34 13.87
CA LYS A 311 27.78 -6.05 13.34
C LYS A 311 26.44 -6.24 12.63
N GLU A 312 25.45 -5.42 12.97
CA GLU A 312 24.17 -5.33 12.24
C GLU A 312 24.44 -4.90 10.78
N VAL A 313 23.93 -5.69 9.84
CA VAL A 313 24.08 -5.44 8.39
C VAL A 313 22.75 -5.21 7.68
N MET A 314 21.63 -5.62 8.28
CA MET A 314 20.29 -5.39 7.73
C MET A 314 19.25 -5.46 8.86
N THR A 315 18.28 -4.56 8.83
CA THR A 315 17.09 -4.62 9.69
C THR A 315 15.89 -4.97 8.82
N MET A 316 15.27 -6.12 9.09
CA MET A 316 14.07 -6.58 8.37
C MET A 316 12.81 -6.03 9.03
N VAL A 317 12.79 -6.01 10.36
CA VAL A 317 11.70 -5.51 11.19
C VAL A 317 12.30 -4.81 12.40
N ASP A 318 11.77 -3.65 12.77
CA ASP A 318 12.03 -2.99 14.06
C ASP A 318 10.84 -2.09 14.40
N GLY A 319 9.78 -2.68 14.95
CA GLY A 319 8.51 -2.00 15.13
C GLY A 319 7.44 -2.85 15.79
N PHE A 320 6.21 -2.34 15.84
CA PHE A 320 5.08 -3.07 16.40
C PHE A 320 4.43 -3.96 15.33
N LEU A 321 4.18 -5.23 15.65
CA LEU A 321 3.49 -6.18 14.78
C LEU A 321 2.30 -6.80 15.52
N ASN A 322 1.23 -7.12 14.78
CA ASN A 322 0.07 -7.84 15.30
C ASN A 322 0.34 -9.35 15.38
N ALA A 323 -0.37 -10.07 16.25
CA ALA A 323 -0.29 -11.52 16.32
C ALA A 323 -0.52 -12.14 14.93
N GLY A 324 0.37 -13.04 14.50
CA GLY A 324 0.34 -13.59 13.15
C GLY A 324 1.60 -14.30 12.70
N SER A 325 1.54 -14.85 11.49
CA SER A 325 2.65 -15.53 10.82
C SER A 325 3.22 -14.64 9.72
N TYR A 326 4.53 -14.45 9.73
CA TYR A 326 5.27 -13.53 8.87
C TYR A 326 6.35 -14.28 8.06
N ASN A 327 6.71 -13.75 6.90
CA ASN A 327 7.72 -14.30 6.00
C ASN A 327 8.60 -13.20 5.41
N ALA A 328 9.73 -12.88 6.05
CA ALA A 328 10.64 -11.86 5.56
C ALA A 328 11.45 -12.34 4.35
N GLU A 329 11.25 -11.73 3.18
CA GLU A 329 12.18 -11.90 2.07
C GLU A 329 13.45 -11.09 2.31
N VAL A 330 14.60 -11.77 2.27
CA VAL A 330 15.93 -11.18 2.43
C VAL A 330 16.60 -11.19 1.07
N ASP A 331 16.86 -10.00 0.52
CA ASP A 331 17.74 -9.82 -0.64
C ASP A 331 19.13 -9.35 -0.17
N ALA A 332 20.10 -10.26 -0.23
CA ALA A 332 21.48 -10.02 0.17
C ALA A 332 22.40 -9.66 -1.01
N SER A 333 21.86 -9.12 -2.11
CA SER A 333 22.63 -8.76 -3.30
C SER A 333 23.79 -7.80 -3.01
N ASN A 334 23.67 -6.96 -1.98
CA ASN A 334 24.72 -6.02 -1.56
C ASN A 334 25.70 -6.58 -0.51
N LEU A 335 25.55 -7.84 -0.08
CA LEU A 335 26.41 -8.47 0.92
C LEU A 335 27.45 -9.39 0.26
N SER A 336 28.58 -9.62 0.94
CA SER A 336 29.62 -10.57 0.48
C SER A 336 29.23 -12.01 0.85
N SER A 337 29.64 -13.00 0.07
CA SER A 337 29.44 -14.42 0.43
C SER A 337 30.04 -14.72 1.80
N GLY A 338 29.32 -15.50 2.61
CA GLY A 338 29.74 -15.76 3.98
C GLY A 338 28.60 -16.18 4.90
N VAL A 339 28.94 -16.28 6.19
CA VAL A 339 28.00 -16.65 7.25
C VAL A 339 27.43 -15.40 7.90
N TYR A 340 26.11 -15.41 8.04
CA TYR A 340 25.34 -14.37 8.72
C TYR A 340 24.44 -14.99 9.78
N PHE A 341 24.00 -14.15 10.71
CA PHE A 341 23.06 -14.53 11.76
C PHE A 341 21.86 -13.60 11.71
N TYR A 342 20.66 -14.12 11.90
CA TYR A 342 19.48 -13.31 12.04
C TYR A 342 18.82 -13.59 13.39
N THR A 343 18.40 -12.53 14.06
CA THR A 343 17.83 -12.57 15.41
C THR A 343 16.44 -11.98 15.38
N LEU A 344 15.46 -12.75 15.81
CA LEU A 344 14.13 -12.28 16.17
C LEU A 344 14.12 -11.97 17.66
N LEU A 345 13.72 -10.76 18.03
CA LEU A 345 13.63 -10.27 19.40
C LEU A 345 12.27 -9.61 19.64
N THR A 346 11.62 -9.98 20.72
CA THR A 346 10.43 -9.34 21.29
C THR A 346 10.64 -9.19 22.80
N ASP A 347 9.68 -8.59 23.50
CA ASP A 347 9.76 -8.45 24.96
C ASP A 347 9.78 -9.81 25.69
N LYS A 348 9.25 -10.87 25.06
CA LYS A 348 9.12 -12.21 25.67
C LYS A 348 9.87 -13.32 24.93
N PHE A 349 10.48 -13.04 23.79
CA PHE A 349 11.13 -14.04 22.96
C PHE A 349 12.42 -13.52 22.32
N SER A 350 13.46 -14.36 22.31
CA SER A 350 14.67 -14.09 21.55
C SER A 350 15.20 -15.38 20.94
N GLN A 351 15.38 -15.38 19.62
CA GLN A 351 15.98 -16.51 18.91
C GLN A 351 16.88 -16.03 17.79
N THR A 352 18.07 -16.62 17.70
CA THR A 352 19.03 -16.38 16.64
C THR A 352 19.22 -17.63 15.80
N LYS A 353 19.30 -17.47 14.48
CA LYS A 353 19.62 -18.54 13.53
C LYS A 353 20.72 -18.12 12.56
N LYS A 354 21.42 -19.11 12.02
CA LYS A 354 22.53 -18.94 11.08
C LYS A 354 22.03 -19.11 9.64
N MET A 355 22.49 -18.27 8.73
CA MET A 355 22.29 -18.42 7.29
C MET A 355 23.62 -18.29 6.53
N VAL A 356 23.70 -18.91 5.35
CA VAL A 356 24.90 -18.93 4.52
C VAL A 356 24.58 -18.36 3.14
N LEU A 357 25.18 -17.22 2.82
CA LEU A 357 25.11 -16.62 1.50
C LEU A 357 26.23 -17.18 0.62
N ILE A 358 25.86 -17.76 -0.51
CA ILE A 358 26.77 -18.16 -1.58
C ILE A 358 26.47 -17.28 -2.80
N LYS A 359 27.50 -16.76 -3.46
CA LYS A 359 27.39 -16.02 -4.73
C LYS A 359 28.17 -16.77 -5.79
#